data_AF-A0A7X6Z6N5-F1
#
_entry.id   AF-A0A7X6Z6N5-F1
#
_cell.length_a   1.000
_cell.length_b   1.000
_cell.length_c   1.000
_cell.angle_alpha   90.00
_cell.angle_beta   90.00
_cell.angle_gamma   90.00
#
_symmetry.space_group_name_H-M   'P 1'
#
loop_
_entity.id
_entity.type
_entity.pdbx_description
1 polymer ?
#
loop_
_entity_poly.entity_id
_entity_poly.type
_entity_poly.pdbx_seq_one_letter_code
_entity_poly.pdbx_strand_id
1 'polypeptide(L)'
;ISAEQLAIAVEEEDLNLLCKIPGIGKKTAERIVLELRGKLAAIVPTSNTTSSAASPATQRQDISNALMALGYSERELQKVMKELDPAVDVTEGIRQALKLLSK
;
A
#
# COMPACT_ATOMS: atom_id res chain seq x y z
N ILE A 1 -9.82 -15.72 7.74
CA ILE A 1 -8.68 -14.81 7.50
C ILE A 1 -9.08 -13.86 6.39
N SER A 2 -8.97 -12.54 6.58
CA SER A 2 -9.24 -11.59 5.48
C SER A 2 -8.05 -11.55 4.52
N ALA A 3 -8.25 -11.01 3.31
CA ALA A 3 -7.17 -10.87 2.33
C ALA A 3 -6.02 -9.99 2.85
N GLU A 4 -6.34 -8.96 3.63
CA GLU A 4 -5.35 -8.05 4.23
C GLU A 4 -4.53 -8.75 5.31
N GLN A 5 -5.18 -9.53 6.19
CA GLN A 5 -4.49 -10.33 7.21
C GLN A 5 -3.58 -11.39 6.58
N LEU A 6 -3.96 -11.96 5.44
CA LEU A 6 -3.10 -12.87 4.71
C LEU A 6 -1.87 -12.14 4.15
N ALA A 7 -2.05 -10.96 3.55
CA ALA A 7 -0.97 -10.16 3.00
C ALA A 7 0.05 -9.77 4.08
N ILE A 8 -0.43 -9.34 5.25
CA ILE A 8 0.42 -9.03 6.42
C ILE A 8 1.17 -10.28 6.89
N ALA A 9 0.48 -11.42 7.04
CA ALA A 9 1.13 -12.67 7.46
C ALA A 9 2.23 -13.14 6.50
N VAL A 10 2.08 -12.87 5.20
CA VAL A 10 3.10 -13.16 4.18
C VAL A 10 4.30 -12.23 4.29
N GLU A 11 4.09 -10.93 4.53
CA GLU A 11 5.18 -9.96 4.69
C GLU A 11 5.96 -10.16 6.01
N GLU A 12 5.27 -10.49 7.09
CA GLU A 12 5.86 -10.74 8.41
C GLU A 12 6.42 -12.16 8.59
N GLU A 13 6.35 -12.99 7.55
CA GLU A 13 6.78 -14.39 7.57
C GLU A 13 6.09 -15.23 8.68
N ASP A 14 4.85 -14.89 9.05
CA ASP A 14 4.10 -15.60 10.08
C ASP A 14 3.52 -16.91 9.53
N LEU A 15 4.39 -17.92 9.50
CA LEU A 15 4.06 -19.27 9.09
C LEU A 15 2.97 -19.91 9.98
N ASN A 16 2.86 -19.53 11.24
CA ASN A 16 1.85 -20.09 12.14
C ASN A 16 0.45 -19.64 11.73
N LEU A 17 0.32 -18.36 11.36
CA LEU A 17 -0.94 -17.80 10.89
C LEU A 17 -1.33 -18.39 9.52
N LEU A 18 -0.37 -18.56 8.61
CA LEU A 18 -0.57 -19.23 7.33
C LEU A 18 -1.01 -20.70 7.49
N CYS A 19 -0.41 -21.43 8.44
CA CYS A 19 -0.78 -22.84 8.72
C CYS A 19 -2.15 -23.01 9.40
N LYS A 20 -2.77 -21.94 9.92
CA LYS A 20 -4.14 -22.01 10.46
C LYS A 20 -5.21 -22.12 9.37
N ILE A 21 -4.84 -21.87 8.12
CA ILE A 21 -5.76 -21.97 6.99
C ILE A 21 -5.98 -23.46 6.67
N PRO A 22 -7.22 -23.96 6.65
CA PRO A 22 -7.49 -25.37 6.37
C PRO A 22 -6.95 -25.74 4.98
N GLY A 23 -6.04 -26.72 4.94
CA GLY A 23 -5.39 -27.17 3.70
C GLY A 23 -4.00 -26.56 3.41
N ILE A 24 -3.52 -25.62 4.24
CA ILE A 24 -2.15 -25.07 4.13
C ILE A 24 -1.28 -25.64 5.24
N GLY A 25 -0.31 -26.48 4.85
CA GLY A 25 0.71 -27.01 5.77
C GLY A 25 2.00 -26.20 5.73
N LYS A 26 2.95 -26.54 6.62
CA LYS A 26 4.22 -25.82 6.80
C LYS A 26 5.00 -25.60 5.49
N LYS A 27 5.20 -26.64 4.68
CA LYS A 27 5.89 -26.54 3.39
C LYS A 27 5.18 -25.62 2.40
N THR A 28 3.85 -25.64 2.39
CA THR A 28 3.04 -24.79 1.51
C THR A 28 3.11 -23.34 1.98
N ALA A 29 3.03 -23.09 3.29
CA ALA A 29 3.18 -21.77 3.88
C ALA A 29 4.56 -21.16 3.57
N GLU A 30 5.65 -21.92 3.73
CA GLU A 30 7.01 -21.50 3.39
C GLU A 30 7.15 -21.12 1.91
N ARG A 31 6.56 -21.93 1.02
CA ARG A 31 6.57 -21.65 -0.42
C ARG A 31 5.78 -20.38 -0.76
N ILE A 32 4.61 -20.19 -0.13
CA ILE A 32 3.78 -19.00 -0.31
C ILE A 32 4.54 -17.75 0.09
N VAL A 33 5.17 -17.74 1.28
CA VAL A 33 5.99 -16.61 1.74
C VAL A 33 7.09 -16.30 0.74
N LEU A 34 7.85 -17.32 0.31
CA LEU A 34 8.97 -17.11 -0.61
C LEU A 34 8.54 -16.57 -1.99
N GLU A 35 7.38 -17.00 -2.51
CA GLU A 35 6.90 -16.57 -3.82
C GLU A 35 6.19 -15.21 -3.80
N LEU A 36 5.53 -14.86 -2.69
CA LEU A 36 4.63 -13.71 -2.60
C LEU A 36 5.17 -12.54 -1.79
N ARG A 37 6.17 -12.74 -0.92
CA ARG A 37 6.81 -11.66 -0.15
C ARG A 37 7.33 -10.56 -1.08
N GLY A 38 6.97 -9.32 -0.76
CA GLY A 38 7.29 -8.12 -1.54
C GLY A 38 6.38 -7.89 -2.76
N LYS A 39 5.51 -8.84 -3.12
CA LYS A 39 4.54 -8.67 -4.24
C LYS A 39 3.17 -8.21 -3.77
N LEU A 40 2.88 -8.28 -2.48
CA LEU A 40 1.57 -7.95 -1.90
C LEU A 40 1.50 -6.53 -1.33
N ALA A 41 2.48 -5.67 -1.62
CA ALA A 41 2.55 -4.29 -1.12
C ALA A 41 1.29 -3.44 -1.40
N ALA A 42 0.53 -3.75 -2.47
CA ALA A 42 -0.72 -3.05 -2.79
C ALA A 42 -1.95 -3.56 -2.01
N ILE A 43 -1.85 -4.75 -1.39
CA ILE A 43 -2.95 -5.44 -0.67
C ILE A 43 -2.79 -5.31 0.84
N VAL A 44 -1.61 -4.89 1.31
CA VAL A 44 -1.43 -4.43 2.69
C VAL A 44 -1.88 -2.98 2.73
N PRO A 45 -3.13 -2.66 3.12
CA PRO A 45 -3.41 -1.31 3.55
C PRO A 45 -2.49 -1.07 4.75
N THR A 46 -1.55 -0.14 4.62
CA THR A 46 -0.94 0.49 5.79
C THR A 46 -2.11 0.90 6.66
N SER A 47 -2.27 0.22 7.79
CA SER A 47 -3.44 0.31 8.65
C SER A 47 -3.92 1.77 8.76
N ASN A 48 -5.05 2.08 8.11
CA ASN A 48 -5.89 3.22 8.46
C ASN A 48 -6.55 2.90 9.80
N THR A 49 -5.74 2.77 10.86
CA THR A 49 -6.18 3.11 12.20
C THR A 49 -6.43 4.61 12.22
N THR A 50 -7.71 4.95 12.16
CA THR A 50 -8.32 6.18 12.64
C THR A 50 -7.42 7.00 13.57
N SER A 51 -7.17 8.25 13.18
CA SER A 51 -6.73 9.34 14.05
C SER A 51 -5.44 9.11 14.84
N SER A 52 -4.28 9.23 14.18
CA SER A 52 -3.09 9.79 14.81
C SER A 52 -2.08 10.16 13.73
N ALA A 53 -1.86 11.46 13.52
CA ALA A 53 -0.78 12.06 12.73
C ALA A 53 -0.14 11.13 11.69
N ALA A 54 -0.81 10.95 10.54
CA ALA A 54 -0.22 10.25 9.42
C ALA A 54 1.12 10.90 9.10
N SER A 55 2.18 10.11 9.13
CA SER A 55 3.50 10.61 8.78
C SER A 55 3.46 11.16 7.33
N PRO A 56 4.26 12.18 7.00
CA PRO A 56 4.28 12.74 5.64
C PRO A 56 4.60 11.68 4.56
N ALA A 57 5.26 10.58 4.95
CA ALA A 57 5.48 9.43 4.07
C ALA A 57 4.18 8.66 3.77
N THR A 58 3.34 8.43 4.79
CA THR A 58 2.03 7.79 4.64
C THR A 58 1.10 8.62 3.77
N GLN A 59 1.02 9.94 4.03
CA GLN A 59 0.17 10.84 3.25
C GLN A 59 0.56 10.86 1.76
N ARG A 60 1.87 10.85 1.48
CA ARG A 60 2.37 10.82 0.10
C ARG A 60 2.06 9.50 -0.61
N GLN A 61 2.15 8.37 0.09
CA GLN A 61 1.72 7.08 -0.45
C GLN A 61 0.22 7.07 -0.76
N ASP A 62 -0.61 7.59 0.15
CA ASP A 62 -2.06 7.65 -0.05
C ASP A 62 -2.45 8.49 -1.27
N ILE A 63 -1.81 9.65 -1.45
CA ILE A 63 -1.99 10.48 -2.65
C ILE A 63 -1.61 9.71 -3.92
N SER A 64 -0.46 9.02 -3.91
CA SER A 64 0.00 8.26 -5.07
C SER A 64 -0.93 7.10 -5.44
N ASN A 65 -1.45 6.39 -4.44
CA ASN A 65 -2.39 5.28 -4.61
C ASN A 65 -3.73 5.76 -5.15
N ALA A 66 -4.25 6.86 -4.63
CA ALA A 66 -5.50 7.46 -5.10
C ALA A 66 -5.41 7.86 -6.58
N LEU A 67 -4.29 8.44 -7.00
CA LEU A 67 -4.08 8.85 -8.38
C LEU A 67 -3.82 7.64 -9.32
N MET A 68 -3.14 6.59 -8.86
CA MET A 68 -3.05 5.34 -9.62
C MET A 68 -4.43 4.71 -9.84
N ALA A 69 -5.29 4.73 -8.81
CA ALA A 69 -6.67 4.24 -8.92
C ALA A 69 -7.53 5.04 -9.91
N LEU A 70 -7.19 6.32 -10.14
CA LEU A 70 -7.79 7.18 -11.17
C LEU A 70 -7.25 6.88 -12.59
N GLY A 71 -6.24 6.02 -12.72
CA GLY A 71 -5.67 5.58 -14.00
C GLY A 71 -4.44 6.35 -14.45
N TYR A 72 -3.83 7.16 -13.58
CA TYR A 72 -2.57 7.85 -13.90
C TYR A 72 -1.36 6.92 -13.78
N SER A 73 -0.37 7.13 -14.64
CA SER A 73 0.84 6.30 -14.67
C SER A 73 1.83 6.70 -13.59
N GLU A 74 2.63 5.73 -13.14
CA GLU A 74 3.66 5.95 -12.11
C GLU A 74 4.69 7.02 -12.50
N ARG A 75 4.97 7.17 -13.81
CA ARG A 75 5.87 8.19 -14.34
C ARG A 75 5.32 9.61 -14.18
N GLU A 76 4.01 9.77 -14.35
CA GLU A 76 3.33 11.06 -14.16
C GLU A 76 3.29 11.41 -12.67
N LEU A 77 3.00 10.40 -11.84
CA LEU A 77 2.98 10.53 -10.39
C LEU A 77 4.32 10.97 -9.81
N GLN A 78 5.43 10.36 -10.25
CA GLN A 78 6.76 10.75 -9.78
C GLN A 78 7.12 12.21 -10.09
N LYS A 79 6.63 12.76 -11.20
CA LYS A 79 6.87 14.18 -11.54
C LYS A 79 6.08 15.08 -10.61
N VAL A 80 4.79 14.77 -10.45
CA VAL A 80 3.87 15.58 -9.65
C VAL A 80 4.23 15.52 -8.17
N MET A 81 4.52 14.33 -7.62
CA MET A 81 4.90 14.14 -6.22
C MET A 81 6.19 14.89 -5.82
N LYS A 82 7.06 15.25 -6.78
CA LYS A 82 8.24 16.10 -6.53
C LYS A 82 7.90 17.58 -6.40
N GLU A 83 6.81 18.02 -7.04
CA GLU A 83 6.32 19.40 -6.98
C GLU A 83 5.38 19.64 -5.78
N LEU A 84 4.83 18.57 -5.20
CA LEU A 84 3.99 18.66 -3.99
C LEU A 84 4.82 18.89 -2.73
N ASP A 85 4.27 19.69 -1.82
CA ASP A 85 4.82 19.89 -0.48
C ASP A 85 4.79 18.57 0.32
N PRO A 86 5.90 18.15 0.97
CA PRO A 86 5.94 16.98 1.85
C PRO A 86 4.91 16.99 2.99
N ALA A 87 4.43 18.15 3.42
CA ALA A 87 3.51 18.28 4.55
C ALA A 87 2.05 18.54 4.12
N VAL A 88 1.72 18.38 2.83
CA VAL A 88 0.37 18.60 2.33
C VAL A 88 -0.57 17.50 2.82
N ASP A 89 -1.78 17.89 3.23
CA ASP A 89 -2.83 16.93 3.56
C ASP A 89 -3.21 16.10 2.32
N VAL A 90 -3.67 14.87 2.53
CA VAL A 90 -4.02 13.93 1.44
C VAL A 90 -5.05 14.54 0.49
N THR A 91 -6.07 15.21 1.03
CA THR A 91 -7.16 15.79 0.24
C THR A 91 -6.67 16.93 -0.65
N GLU A 92 -5.85 17.82 -0.08
CA GLU A 92 -5.28 18.95 -0.81
C GLU A 92 -4.19 18.50 -1.79
N GLY A 93 -3.40 17.50 -1.41
CA GLY A 93 -2.40 16.88 -2.27
C GLY A 93 -3.01 16.25 -3.52
N ILE A 94 -4.10 15.49 -3.39
CA ILE A 94 -4.82 14.94 -4.55
C ILE A 94 -5.32 16.08 -5.46
N ARG A 95 -5.89 17.15 -4.88
CA ARG A 95 -6.44 18.28 -5.65
C ARG A 95 -5.34 19.04 -6.41
N GLN A 96 -4.21 19.29 -5.76
CA GLN A 96 -3.04 19.92 -6.39
C GLN A 96 -2.43 19.03 -7.46
N ALA A 97 -2.28 17.73 -7.19
CA ALA A 97 -1.74 16.78 -8.14
C ALA A 97 -2.57 16.70 -9.42
N LEU A 98 -3.89 16.61 -9.30
CA LEU A 98 -4.80 16.62 -10.44
C LEU A 98 -4.69 17.90 -11.27
N LYS A 99 -4.53 19.06 -10.62
CA LYS A 99 -4.33 20.35 -11.28
C LYS A 99 -3.01 20.43 -12.06
N LEU A 100 -1.95 19.77 -11.58
CA LEU A 100 -0.67 19.68 -12.26
C LEU A 100 -0.72 18.71 -13.45
N LEU A 101 -1.50 17.64 -13.35
CA LEU A 101 -1.70 16.64 -14.42
C LEU A 101 -2.65 17.11 -15.52
N SER A 102 -3.60 18.01 -15.21
CA SER A 102 -4.57 18.54 -16.17
C SER A 102 -4.02 19.67 -17.05
N LYS A 103 -2.72 19.92 -17.01
CA LYS A 103 -2.06 21.05 -17.66
C LYS A 103 -1.10 20.55 -18.72
#